data_AF-A0AAV9AD78-F1
#
_entry.id   AF-A0AAV9AD78-F1
#
_cell.length_a   1.000
_cell.length_b   1.000
_cell.length_c   1.000
_cell.angle_alpha   90.00
_cell.angle_beta   90.00
_cell.angle_gamma   90.00
#
_symmetry.space_group_name_H-M   'P 1'
#
loop_
_entity.id
_entity.type
_entity.pdbx_description
1 polymer ?
#
loop_
_entity_poly.entity_id
_entity_poly.type
_entity_poly.pdbx_seq_one_letter_code
_entity_poly.pdbx_strand_id
1 'polypeptide(L)' 'MPLHYPRYKKKDYEVMEEWKVDALLKQYGIAHEGDIHEKRVYAIGTFLWPDQI' A
#
# COMPACT_ATOMS: atom_id res chain seq x y z
N MET A 1 -20.11 -4.83 -4.29
CA MET A 1 -19.39 -4.23 -3.14
C MET A 1 -18.42 -3.21 -3.67
N PRO A 2 -18.36 -1.97 -3.15
CA PRO A 2 -17.29 -1.07 -3.54
C PRO A 2 -15.98 -1.60 -2.97
N LEU A 3 -15.11 -2.14 -3.83
CA LEU A 3 -13.69 -2.30 -3.50
C LEU A 3 -13.15 -0.87 -3.31
N HIS A 4 -13.12 -0.40 -2.07
CA HIS A 4 -12.45 0.85 -1.74
C HIS A 4 -10.97 0.61 -1.97
N TYR A 5 -10.47 0.94 -3.16
CA TYR A 5 -9.04 1.01 -3.39
C TYR A 5 -8.50 2.28 -2.70
N PRO A 6 -7.31 2.21 -2.11
CA PRO A 6 -6.69 3.38 -1.54
C PRO A 6 -6.36 4.35 -2.66
N ARG A 7 -6.85 5.58 -2.59
CA ARG A 7 -6.53 6.65 -3.56
C ARG A 7 -5.23 7.36 -3.20
N TYR A 8 -4.22 6.60 -2.82
CA TYR A 8 -2.89 7.13 -2.51
C TYR A 8 -2.07 7.19 -3.80
N LYS A 9 -1.32 8.27 -3.98
CA LYS A 9 -0.34 8.36 -5.07
C LYS A 9 0.94 7.64 -4.67
N LYS A 10 1.79 7.30 -5.64
CA LYS A 10 3.12 6.70 -5.38
C LYS A 10 3.91 7.43 -4.30
N LYS A 11 3.95 8.78 -4.36
CA LYS A 11 4.62 9.62 -3.36
C LYS A 11 4.07 9.44 -1.95
N ASP A 12 2.76 9.24 -1.81
CA ASP A 12 2.13 9.05 -0.51
C ASP A 12 2.57 7.73 0.13
N TYR A 13 2.78 6.68 -0.68
CA TYR A 13 3.35 5.41 -0.22
C TYR A 13 4.82 5.52 0.15
N GLU A 14 5.62 6.27 -0.63
CA GLU A 14 7.05 6.47 -0.35
C GLU A 14 7.28 7.16 1.01
N VAL A 15 6.41 8.09 1.39
CA VAL A 15 6.45 8.76 2.70
C VAL A 15 5.60 8.07 3.77
N MET A 16 4.90 6.99 3.43
CA MET A 16 3.98 6.31 4.35
C MET A 16 4.75 5.60 5.46
N GLU A 17 4.45 5.91 6.71
CA GLU A 17 5.05 5.25 7.87
C GLU A 17 4.69 3.75 7.93
N GLU A 18 5.55 2.94 8.54
CA GLU A 18 5.42 1.47 8.54
C GLU A 18 4.07 1.02 9.06
N TRP A 19 3.67 1.55 10.22
CA TRP A 19 2.40 1.22 10.86
C TRP A 19 1.19 1.49 9.95
N LYS A 20 1.28 2.49 9.07
CA LYS A 20 0.20 2.89 8.17
C LYS A 20 0.15 1.97 6.94
N VAL A 21 1.31 1.57 6.42
CA VAL A 21 1.39 0.54 5.36
C VAL A 21 0.92 -0.81 5.90
N ASP A 22 1.31 -1.19 7.11
CA ASP A 22 0.89 -2.45 7.74
C ASP A 22 -0.61 -2.47 8.03
N ALA A 23 -1.16 -1.37 8.57
CA ALA A 23 -2.59 -1.25 8.77
C ALA A 23 -3.36 -1.35 7.45
N LEU A 24 -2.83 -0.75 6.38
CA LEU A 24 -3.40 -0.84 5.04
C LEU A 24 -3.39 -2.28 4.55
N LEU A 25 -2.23 -2.94 4.51
CA LEU A 25 -2.10 -4.33 4.05
C LEU A 25 -3.02 -5.26 4.85
N LYS A 26 -3.07 -5.08 6.17
CA LYS A 26 -3.94 -5.84 7.08
C LYS A 26 -5.43 -5.65 6.79
N GLN A 27 -5.87 -4.44 6.40
CA GLN A 27 -7.26 -4.21 5.98
C GLN A 27 -7.65 -5.01 4.74
N TYR A 28 -6.70 -5.32 3.86
CA TYR A 28 -6.90 -6.19 2.70
C TYR A 28 -6.58 -7.67 2.99
N GLY A 29 -6.31 -8.02 4.25
CA GLY A 29 -5.96 -9.40 4.64
C GLY A 29 -4.56 -9.82 4.20
N ILE A 30 -3.70 -8.87 3.85
CA ILE A 30 -2.31 -9.10 3.45
C ILE A 30 -1.43 -8.91 4.68
N ALA A 31 -0.77 -9.97 5.13
CA ALA A 31 0.26 -9.89 6.15
C ALA A 31 1.63 -9.88 5.44
N HIS A 32 2.44 -8.85 5.70
CA HIS A 32 3.80 -8.76 5.17
C HIS A 32 4.77 -8.60 6.34
N GLU A 33 5.58 -9.61 6.58
CA GLU A 33 6.65 -9.59 7.58
C GLU A 33 7.96 -9.32 6.85
N GLY A 34 8.45 -8.08 6.92
CA GLY A 34 9.59 -7.61 6.13
C GLY A 34 9.92 -6.14 6.41
N ASP A 35 10.91 -5.61 5.70
CA ASP A 35 11.33 -4.21 5.85
C ASP A 35 10.27 -3.23 5.35
N ILE A 36 10.23 -2.03 5.94
CA ILE A 36 9.31 -0.96 5.54
C ILE A 36 9.42 -0.64 4.04
N HIS A 37 10.62 -0.71 3.46
CA HIS A 37 10.84 -0.42 2.05
C HIS A 37 10.18 -1.49 1.15
N GLU A 38 10.27 -2.76 1.53
CA GLU A 38 9.63 -3.86 0.81
C GLU A 38 8.11 -3.78 0.91
N LYS A 39 7.58 -3.50 2.10
CA LYS A 39 6.15 -3.27 2.34
C LYS A 39 5.59 -2.16 1.46
N ARG A 40 6.33 -1.04 1.33
CA ARG A 40 5.95 0.09 0.49
C ARG A 40 5.94 -0.28 -0.99
N VAL A 41 7.00 -0.92 -1.49
CA VAL A 41 7.07 -1.34 -2.90
C VAL A 41 5.95 -2.33 -3.23
N TYR A 42 5.68 -3.27 -2.32
CA TYR A 42 4.57 -4.21 -2.45
C TYR A 42 3.22 -3.47 -2.49
N ALA A 43 2.95 -2.59 -1.52
CA ALA A 43 1.72 -1.81 -1.48
C ALA A 43 1.54 -0.93 -2.73
N ILE A 44 2.60 -0.30 -3.24
CA ILE A 44 2.57 0.45 -4.50
C ILE A 44 2.20 -0.49 -5.65
N GLY A 45 2.85 -1.65 -5.78
CA GLY A 45 2.52 -2.60 -6.84
C GLY A 45 1.10 -3.18 -6.76
N THR A 46 0.58 -3.38 -5.56
CA THR A 46 -0.74 -3.98 -5.33
C THR A 46 -1.88 -2.96 -5.46
N PHE A 47 -1.68 -1.72 -5.01
CA PHE A 47 -2.75 -0.72 -4.91
C PHE A 47 -2.65 0.42 -5.94
N LEU A 48 -1.48 0.68 -6.53
CA LEU A 48 -1.33 1.71 -7.55
C LEU A 48 -1.87 1.20 -8.89
N TRP A 49 -3.02 1.73 -9.31
CA TRP A 49 -3.62 1.40 -10.61
C TRP A 49 -2.81 2.01 -11.77
N PRO A 50 -2.78 1.36 -12.96
CA PRO A 50 -2.05 1.85 -14.14
C PRO A 50 -2.54 3.21 -14.68
N ASP A 51 -3.72 3.67 -14.27
CA ASP A 51 -4.25 5.00 -14.58
C ASP A 51 -3.54 6.13 -13.79
N GLN A 52 -2.63 5.78 -12.87
CA GLN A 52 -1.81 6.71 -12.07
C GLN A 52 -0.34 6.75 -12.51
N ILE A 53 0.01 6.12 -13.65
CA ILE A 53 1.36 6.14 -14.25
C ILE A 53 1.64 7.49 -14.92
#